data_AF-A0A7Y3KJR1-F1
#
_entry.id   AF-A0A7Y3KJR1-F1
#
_cell.length_a   1.000
_cell.length_b   1.000
_cell.length_c   1.000
_cell.angle_alpha   90.00
_cell.angle_beta   90.00
_cell.angle_gamma   90.00
#
_symmetry.space_group_name_H-M   'P 1'
#
loop_
_entity.id
_entity.type
_entity.pdbx_description
1 polymer ?
#
loop_
_entity_poly.entity_id
_entity_poly.type
_entity_poly.pdbx_seq_one_letter_code
_entity_poly.pdbx_strand_id
1 'polypeptide(L)'
;MNEAANAPATGGSSSGQLFAGGWNDVTSAGRNDIVFEGRFKDYGAYLIRTRYRKTLATAFLLTIVIGIIAISLPVLLRVLSGGKKGAEEVKNITVHLVAPPPLNPNTPPPP
;
A
#
# COMPACT_ATOMS: atom_id res chain seq x y z
N MET A 1 -6.83 -21.58 42.09
CA MET A 1 -5.70 -21.16 41.23
C MET A 1 -5.71 -22.06 40.00
N ASN A 2 -6.62 -21.74 39.05
CA ASN A 2 -6.34 -21.36 37.64
C ASN A 2 -5.68 -22.51 36.86
N GLU A 3 -6.35 -23.19 35.93
CA GLU A 3 -6.73 -22.63 34.62
C GLU A 3 -7.64 -23.64 33.87
N ALA A 4 -8.83 -23.90 34.40
CA ALA A 4 -9.87 -24.65 33.70
C ALA A 4 -10.70 -23.67 32.83
N ALA A 5 -10.11 -23.11 31.78
CA ALA A 5 -10.83 -22.20 30.88
C ALA A 5 -10.15 -22.06 29.50
N ASN A 6 -10.03 -23.16 28.74
CA ASN A 6 -10.05 -23.04 27.29
C ASN A 6 -10.57 -24.31 26.62
N ALA A 7 -11.86 -24.59 26.82
CA ALA A 7 -12.60 -25.41 25.88
C ALA A 7 -12.97 -24.51 24.68
N PRO A 8 -12.65 -24.88 23.42
CA PRO A 8 -13.23 -24.20 22.29
C PRO A 8 -14.75 -24.41 22.38
N ALA A 9 -15.49 -23.30 22.47
CA ALA A 9 -16.95 -23.31 22.43
C ALA A 9 -17.42 -23.75 21.04
N THR A 10 -17.34 -25.04 20.75
CA THR A 10 -18.07 -25.69 19.66
C THR A 10 -19.48 -25.95 20.14
N GLY A 11 -20.33 -24.93 20.07
CA GLY A 11 -21.74 -25.04 20.40
C GLY A 11 -22.59 -24.28 19.38
N GLY A 12 -23.37 -25.01 18.58
CA GLY A 12 -24.59 -24.45 17.99
C GLY A 12 -24.79 -24.71 16.49
N SER A 13 -25.36 -25.88 16.19
CA SER A 13 -26.41 -26.06 15.18
C SER A 13 -26.01 -26.09 13.69
N SER A 14 -25.66 -27.29 13.25
CA SER A 14 -25.72 -27.76 11.86
C SER A 14 -27.18 -28.00 11.41
N SER A 15 -28.03 -26.99 11.43
CA SER A 15 -29.38 -27.06 10.85
C SER A 15 -29.46 -26.21 9.60
N GLY A 16 -29.26 -26.86 8.44
CA GLY A 16 -29.60 -26.33 7.11
C GLY A 16 -28.80 -25.11 6.67
N GLN A 17 -27.69 -25.31 5.98
CA GLN A 17 -26.96 -24.26 5.27
C GLN A 17 -27.75 -23.78 4.03
N LEU A 18 -28.88 -23.11 4.25
CA LEU A 18 -29.63 -22.44 3.20
C LEU A 18 -29.11 -21.01 2.96
N PHE A 19 -28.24 -20.51 3.84
CA PHE A 19 -27.72 -19.15 3.82
C PHE A 19 -26.19 -19.13 3.82
N ALA A 20 -25.60 -18.30 2.97
CA ALA A 20 -24.17 -18.00 2.99
C ALA A 20 -23.87 -17.17 4.25
N GLY A 21 -23.26 -17.80 5.25
CA GLY A 21 -23.19 -17.30 6.62
C GLY A 21 -24.41 -17.76 7.43
N GLY A 22 -24.18 -18.31 8.62
CA GLY A 22 -25.27 -18.78 9.48
C GLY A 22 -26.26 -17.66 9.83
N TRP A 23 -27.42 -18.01 10.40
CA TRP A 23 -28.50 -17.06 10.70
C TRP A 23 -28.06 -15.77 11.43
N ASN A 24 -27.02 -15.87 12.28
CA ASN A 24 -26.48 -14.73 13.01
C ASN A 24 -25.71 -13.71 12.13
N ASP A 25 -25.39 -14.03 10.87
CA ASP A 25 -24.71 -13.12 9.95
C ASP A 25 -25.67 -12.07 9.36
N VAL A 26 -25.47 -10.81 9.76
CA VAL A 26 -26.27 -9.65 9.33
C VAL A 26 -26.03 -9.21 7.89
N THR A 27 -24.96 -9.71 7.29
CA THR A 27 -24.60 -9.40 5.91
C THR A 27 -25.06 -10.46 4.93
N SER A 28 -25.60 -11.59 5.42
CA SER A 28 -26.08 -12.69 4.58
C SER A 28 -27.24 -12.24 3.69
N ALA A 29 -27.12 -12.46 2.39
CA ALA A 29 -28.13 -12.06 1.41
C ALA A 29 -29.46 -12.78 1.66
N GLY A 30 -29.43 -14.12 1.76
CA GLY A 30 -30.67 -14.90 1.92
C GLY A 30 -31.40 -14.64 3.24
N ARG A 31 -30.70 -14.33 4.33
CA ARG A 31 -31.35 -13.88 5.57
C ARG A 31 -32.05 -12.53 5.39
N ASN A 32 -31.36 -11.59 4.75
CA ASN A 32 -31.94 -10.27 4.47
C ASN A 32 -33.14 -10.39 3.51
N ASP A 33 -33.11 -11.31 2.55
CA ASP A 33 -34.23 -11.51 1.63
C ASP A 33 -35.52 -11.95 2.32
N ILE A 34 -35.41 -12.80 3.35
CA ILE A 34 -36.52 -13.29 4.19
C ILE A 34 -37.01 -12.19 5.15
N VAL A 35 -36.11 -11.50 5.86
CA VAL A 35 -36.49 -10.44 6.82
C VAL A 35 -37.22 -9.29 6.14
N PHE A 36 -36.92 -9.05 4.86
CA PHE A 36 -37.54 -7.99 4.07
C PHE A 36 -38.57 -8.53 3.07
N GLU A 37 -38.95 -9.81 3.14
CA GLU A 37 -40.00 -10.38 2.29
C GLU A 37 -41.34 -9.67 2.56
N GLY A 38 -42.05 -9.29 1.49
CA GLY A 38 -43.32 -8.55 1.58
C GLY A 38 -43.21 -7.12 2.13
N ARG A 39 -42.00 -6.56 2.26
CA ARG A 39 -41.75 -5.19 2.75
C ARG A 39 -41.06 -4.33 1.69
N PHE A 40 -41.02 -3.01 1.92
CA PHE A 40 -40.30 -2.08 1.05
C PHE A 40 -38.79 -2.35 1.08
N LYS A 41 -38.26 -2.90 -0.04
CA LYS A 41 -36.83 -3.21 -0.26
C LYS A 41 -36.07 -2.08 -0.96
N ASP A 42 -36.79 -1.14 -1.56
CA ASP A 42 -36.22 -0.08 -2.42
C ASP A 42 -35.41 0.97 -1.66
N TYR A 43 -35.58 1.04 -0.33
CA TYR A 43 -34.92 2.04 0.50
C TYR A 43 -34.55 1.49 1.89
N GLY A 44 -33.70 2.24 2.59
CA GLY A 44 -33.28 1.92 3.95
C GLY A 44 -32.29 0.75 4.04
N ALA A 45 -32.48 -0.08 5.05
CA ALA A 45 -31.44 -0.98 5.52
C ALA A 45 -31.19 -2.22 4.61
N TYR A 46 -32.13 -2.58 3.73
CA TYR A 46 -31.91 -3.63 2.73
C TYR A 46 -30.92 -3.16 1.67
N LEU A 47 -31.19 -2.01 1.05
CA LEU A 47 -30.33 -1.40 0.02
C LEU A 47 -28.88 -1.24 0.48
N ILE A 48 -28.67 -0.76 1.73
CA ILE A 48 -27.34 -0.57 2.30
C ILE A 48 -26.59 -1.91 2.41
N ARG A 49 -27.23 -2.97 2.92
CA ARG A 49 -26.59 -4.29 3.09
C ARG A 49 -26.24 -4.92 1.74
N THR A 50 -27.10 -4.78 0.75
CA THR A 50 -26.86 -5.34 -0.59
C THR A 50 -25.77 -4.58 -1.34
N ARG A 51 -25.70 -3.25 -1.18
CA ARG A 51 -24.68 -2.42 -1.82
C ARG A 51 -23.33 -2.41 -1.10
N TYR A 52 -23.31 -2.62 0.22
CA TYR A 52 -22.07 -2.58 1.03
C TYR A 52 -20.96 -3.47 0.47
N ARG A 53 -21.29 -4.71 0.10
CA ARG A 53 -20.30 -5.65 -0.49
C ARG A 53 -19.68 -5.12 -1.79
N LYS A 54 -20.49 -4.49 -2.65
CA LYS A 54 -20.01 -3.91 -3.91
C LYS A 54 -19.13 -2.70 -3.65
N THR A 55 -19.57 -1.79 -2.78
CA THR A 55 -18.79 -0.59 -2.41
C THR A 55 -17.45 -0.98 -1.79
N LEU A 56 -17.44 -1.97 -0.89
CA LEU A 56 -16.22 -2.46 -0.26
C LEU A 56 -15.25 -3.06 -1.29
N ALA A 57 -15.75 -3.88 -2.21
CA ALA A 57 -14.93 -4.45 -3.29
C ALA A 57 -14.35 -3.36 -4.20
N THR A 58 -15.15 -2.35 -4.58
CA THR A 58 -14.66 -1.22 -5.39
C THR A 58 -13.62 -0.38 -4.66
N ALA A 59 -13.82 -0.12 -3.36
CA ALA A 59 -12.87 0.64 -2.55
C ALA A 59 -11.56 -0.13 -2.36
N PHE A 60 -11.63 -1.44 -2.17
CA PHE A 60 -10.47 -2.31 -2.07
C PHE A 60 -9.68 -2.31 -3.38
N LEU A 61 -10.36 -2.47 -4.51
CA LEU A 61 -9.72 -2.43 -5.84
C LEU A 61 -9.08 -1.06 -6.11
N LEU A 62 -9.78 0.03 -5.79
CA LEU A 62 -9.25 1.38 -5.96
C LEU A 62 -8.00 1.61 -5.12
N THR A 63 -8.02 1.15 -3.86
CA THR A 63 -6.86 1.22 -2.96
C THR A 63 -5.66 0.47 -3.54
N ILE A 64 -5.87 -0.73 -4.07
CA ILE A 64 -4.81 -1.51 -4.72
C ILE A 64 -4.24 -0.75 -5.92
N VAL A 65 -5.11 -0.23 -6.79
CA VAL A 65 -4.69 0.51 -7.99
C VAL A 65 -3.87 1.74 -7.61
N ILE A 66 -4.35 2.54 -6.65
CA ILE A 66 -3.62 3.73 -6.17
C ILE A 66 -2.28 3.32 -5.54
N GLY A 67 -2.25 2.24 -4.75
CA GLY A 67 -1.01 1.72 -4.17
C GLY A 67 0.02 1.31 -5.22
N ILE A 68 -0.41 0.60 -6.26
CA ILE A 68 0.46 0.22 -7.38
C ILE A 68 0.97 1.46 -8.12
N ILE A 69 0.10 2.44 -8.38
CA ILE A 69 0.50 3.69 -9.04
C ILE A 69 1.53 4.43 -8.18
N ALA A 70 1.30 4.58 -6.88
CA ALA A 70 2.23 5.27 -5.98
C ALA A 70 3.63 4.63 -5.98
N ILE A 71 3.71 3.29 -5.99
CA ILE A 71 4.98 2.55 -6.03
C ILE A 71 5.63 2.60 -7.42
N SER A 72 4.83 2.49 -8.48
CA SER A 72 5.33 2.51 -9.87
C SER A 72 5.65 3.91 -10.38
N LEU A 73 5.13 4.97 -9.75
CA LEU A 73 5.37 6.36 -10.13
C LEU A 73 6.87 6.73 -10.17
N PRO A 74 7.71 6.47 -9.14
CA PRO A 74 9.15 6.76 -9.23
C PRO A 74 9.85 5.92 -10.30
N VAL A 75 9.40 4.69 -10.56
CA VAL A 75 9.96 3.84 -11.61
C VAL A 75 9.59 4.38 -12.99
N LEU A 76 8.33 4.76 -13.19
CA LEU A 76 7.82 5.34 -14.42
C LEU A 76 8.50 6.68 -14.71
N LEU A 77 8.68 7.53 -13.70
CA LEU A 77 9.46 8.77 -13.82
C LEU A 77 10.91 8.50 -14.21
N ARG A 78 11.56 7.46 -13.68
CA ARG A 78 12.94 7.10 -14.09
C ARG A 78 13.02 6.64 -15.54
N VAL A 79 12.05 5.86 -16.00
CA VAL A 79 11.98 5.37 -17.40
C VAL A 79 11.66 6.52 -18.36
N LEU A 80 10.68 7.37 -18.03
CA LEU A 80 10.27 8.51 -18.86
C LEU A 80 11.30 9.66 -18.83
N SER A 81 12.01 9.83 -17.72
CA SER A 81 13.12 10.79 -17.61
C SER A 81 14.38 10.34 -18.33
N GLY A 82 14.39 9.14 -18.94
CA GLY A 82 15.28 8.78 -20.05
C GLY A 82 16.76 9.11 -19.89
N GLY A 83 17.31 9.10 -18.67
CA GLY A 83 18.70 9.48 -18.45
C GLY A 83 18.96 10.91 -17.96
N LYS A 84 17.99 11.61 -17.36
CA LYS A 84 18.30 12.64 -16.36
C LYS A 84 18.68 11.99 -15.03
N LYS A 85 19.74 11.17 -15.05
CA LYS A 85 20.73 11.31 -13.98
C LYS A 85 21.08 12.78 -14.08
N GLY A 86 20.72 13.56 -13.05
CA GLY A 86 21.18 14.94 -12.96
C GLY A 86 22.62 14.89 -13.43
N ALA A 87 22.90 15.64 -14.50
CA ALA A 87 24.26 15.81 -14.96
C ALA A 87 25.04 16.01 -13.68
N GLU A 88 25.82 14.99 -13.33
CA GLU A 88 26.89 15.18 -12.40
C GLU A 88 27.68 16.22 -13.18
N GLU A 89 27.43 17.48 -12.83
CA GLU A 89 28.33 18.55 -13.09
C GLU A 89 29.57 18.03 -12.39
N VAL A 90 30.37 17.28 -13.15
CA VAL A 90 31.76 17.03 -12.88
C VAL A 90 32.29 18.44 -12.91
N LYS A 91 32.16 19.10 -11.76
CA LYS A 91 32.88 20.29 -11.42
C LYS A 91 34.30 19.78 -11.44
N ASN A 92 34.87 19.82 -12.64
CA ASN A 92 36.27 19.61 -12.89
C ASN A 92 36.90 20.75 -12.10
N ILE A 93 37.17 20.48 -10.82
CA ILE A 93 38.08 21.26 -10.03
C ILE A 93 39.40 21.00 -10.75
N THR A 94 39.65 21.82 -11.77
CA THR A 94 40.96 21.95 -12.38
C THR A 94 41.79 22.48 -11.25
N VAL A 95 42.41 21.55 -10.50
CA VAL A 95 43.49 21.90 -9.60
C VAL A 95 44.54 22.46 -10.53
N HIS A 96 44.62 23.78 -10.60
CA HIS A 96 45.79 24.44 -11.11
C HIS A 96 46.90 24.08 -10.11
N LEU A 97 47.59 22.97 -10.36
CA LEU A 97 48.89 22.73 -9.77
C LEU A 97 49.77 23.84 -10.33
N VAL A 98 49.81 24.97 -9.62
CA VAL A 98 50.88 25.94 -9.80
C VAL A 98 52.15 25.13 -9.57
N ALA A 99 52.94 24.97 -10.63
CA ALA A 99 54.24 24.33 -10.54
C ALA A 99 54.97 24.94 -9.34
N PRO A 100 55.60 24.14 -8.47
CA PRO A 100 56.34 24.67 -7.34
C PRO A 100 57.27 25.77 -7.85
N PRO A 101 57.29 26.95 -7.19
CA PRO A 101 58.10 28.07 -7.64
C PRO A 101 59.54 27.56 -7.84
N PRO A 102 60.18 27.92 -8.96
CA PRO A 102 61.50 27.41 -9.29
C PRO A 102 62.43 27.61 -8.10
N LEU A 103 63.06 26.52 -7.62
CA LEU A 103 64.13 26.63 -6.64
C LEU A 103 65.22 27.51 -7.28
N ASN A 104 65.37 28.72 -6.74
CA ASN A 104 66.39 29.66 -7.16
C ASN A 104 67.77 28.97 -7.13
N PRO A 105 68.46 28.85 -8.26
CA PRO A 105 69.78 28.22 -8.35
C PRO A 105 70.89 29.23 -8.01
N ASN A 106 70.78 29.91 -6.87
CA ASN A 106 71.82 30.80 -6.36
C ASN A 106 72.25 30.35 -4.96
N THR A 107 72.92 29.20 -4.92
CA THR A 107 73.80 28.87 -3.80
C THR A 107 75.17 29.47 -4.08
N PRO A 108 75.62 30.51 -3.36
CA PRO A 108 77.05 30.82 -3.34
C PRO A 108 77.77 29.71 -2.55
N PRO A 109 78.92 29.20 -3.04
CA PRO A 109 79.64 28.12 -2.38
C PRO A 109 80.18 28.59 -1.02
N PRO A 110 80.06 27.77 0.06
CA PRO A 110 80.73 28.07 1.31
C PRO A 110 82.27 27.88 1.16
N PRO A 111 83.09 28.83 1.66
CA PRO A 111 84.55 28.77 1.64
C PRO A 111 85.13 27.73 2.60
#